data_AF-A0A828T640-F1
#
_entry.id   AF-A0A828T640-F1
#
_cell.length_a   1.000
_cell.length_b   1.000
_cell.length_c   1.000
_cell.angle_alpha   90.00
_cell.angle_beta   90.00
_cell.angle_gamma   90.00
#
_symmetry.space_group_name_H-M   'P 1'
#
loop_
_entity.id
_entity.type
_entity.pdbx_description
1 polymer ?
#
loop_
_entity_poly.entity_id
_entity_poly.type
_entity_poly.pdbx_seq_one_letter_code
_entity_poly.pdbx_strand_id
1 'polypeptide(L)' 'MAKRKLNYRFHNPNPVEVTADYILKVMIEANTEKVEKILQENMVQKRIWNTEIKNIY' A
#
# COMPACT_ATOMS: atom_id res chain seq x y z
N MET A 1 5.81 26.79 45.28
CA MET A 1 6.30 26.78 43.87
C MET A 1 5.15 27.17 42.95
N ALA A 2 5.32 28.16 42.08
CA ALA A 2 4.28 28.55 41.13
C ALA A 2 4.10 27.45 40.07
N LYS A 3 2.85 27.06 39.80
CA LYS A 3 2.50 26.03 38.82
C LYS A 3 2.87 26.52 37.41
N ARG A 4 3.90 25.94 36.79
CA ARG A 4 4.30 26.27 35.42
C ARG A 4 3.35 25.57 34.43
N LYS A 5 2.78 26.33 33.50
CA LYS A 5 1.96 25.79 32.41
C LYS A 5 2.89 25.17 31.37
N LEU A 6 2.78 23.86 31.17
CA LEU A 6 3.50 23.14 30.13
C LEU A 6 2.70 23.24 28.82
N ASN A 7 3.30 23.84 27.78
CA ASN A 7 2.67 23.96 26.48
C ASN A 7 3.31 22.94 25.53
N TYR A 8 2.56 21.89 25.20
CA TYR A 8 2.95 20.96 24.16
C TYR A 8 2.50 21.47 22.80
N ARG A 9 3.40 21.44 21.83
CA ARG A 9 3.10 21.72 20.43
C ARG A 9 3.75 20.64 19.59
N PHE A 10 2.96 19.97 18.76
CA PHE A 10 3.50 19.12 17.71
C PHE A 10 3.87 20.02 16.55
N HIS A 11 5.14 20.00 16.16
CA HIS A 11 5.59 20.65 14.93
C HIS A 11 5.69 19.56 13.88
N ASN A 12 4.91 19.70 12.81
CA ASN A 12 5.18 18.99 11.58
C ASN A 12 6.13 19.85 10.76
N PRO A 13 7.42 19.50 10.64
CA PRO A 13 8.36 20.26 9.82
C PRO A 13 8.10 20.09 8.32
N ASN A 14 7.32 19.06 7.94
CA ASN A 14 7.06 18.75 6.55
C ASN A 14 5.75 19.44 6.10
N PRO A 15 5.74 20.06 4.91
CA PRO A 15 4.51 20.41 4.22
C PRO A 15 3.58 19.19 4.11
N VAL A 16 2.27 19.45 4.02
CA VAL A 16 1.26 18.39 3.96
C VAL A 16 1.47 17.52 2.72
N GLU A 17 1.86 18.14 1.62
CA GLU A 17 2.13 17.52 0.33
C GLU A 17 3.28 16.52 0.45
N VAL A 18 4.39 16.94 1.06
CA VAL A 18 5.57 16.09 1.30
C VAL A 18 5.21 14.91 2.19
N THR A 19 4.38 15.14 3.22
CA THR A 19 3.92 14.07 4.11
C THR A 19 3.04 13.06 3.36
N ALA A 20 2.15 13.53 2.49
CA ALA A 20 1.29 12.67 1.67
C ALA A 20 2.11 11.80 0.71
N ASP A 21 3.15 12.37 0.07
CA ASP A 21 4.05 11.64 -0.83
C ASP A 21 4.79 10.51 -0.10
N TYR A 22 5.28 10.77 1.12
CA TYR A 22 5.94 9.73 1.93
C TYR A 22 4.98 8.61 2.32
N ILE A 23 3.74 8.94 2.72
CA ILE A 23 2.73 7.94 3.06
C ILE A 23 2.40 7.09 1.84
N LEU A 24 2.20 7.72 0.67
CA LEU A 24 1.91 7.02 -0.56
C LEU A 24 3.04 6.05 -0.95
N LYS A 25 4.29 6.51 -0.86
CA LYS A 25 5.47 5.68 -1.12
C LYS A 25 5.49 4.43 -0.24
N VAL A 26 5.32 4.59 1.07
CA VAL A 26 5.30 3.46 2.01
C VAL A 26 4.15 2.50 1.71
N MET A 27 2.96 3.03 1.38
CA MET A 27 1.81 2.20 1.02
C MET A 27 2.04 1.39 -0.26
N ILE A 28 2.72 1.96 -1.25
CA ILE A 28 3.08 1.25 -2.49
C ILE A 28 4.11 0.16 -2.20
N GLU A 29 5.19 0.51 -1.50
CA GLU A 29 6.27 -0.43 -1.17
C GLU A 29 5.74 -1.62 -0.35
N ALA A 30 4.96 -1.36 0.69
CA ALA A 30 4.39 -2.40 1.54
C ALA A 30 3.40 -3.33 0.81
N ASN A 31 2.75 -2.86 -0.25
CA ASN A 31 1.77 -3.66 -1.00
C ASN A 31 2.34 -4.32 -2.26
N THR A 32 3.61 -4.07 -2.61
CA THR A 32 4.20 -4.53 -3.87
C THR A 32 4.14 -6.05 -4.02
N GLU A 33 4.57 -6.80 -2.99
CA GLU A 33 4.54 -8.27 -3.00
C GLU A 33 3.11 -8.83 -3.10
N LYS A 34 2.16 -8.20 -2.40
CA LYS A 34 0.75 -8.62 -2.44
C LYS A 34 0.16 -8.45 -3.84
N VAL A 35 0.44 -7.33 -4.49
CA VAL A 35 -0.01 -7.07 -5.87
C VAL A 35 0.62 -8.07 -6.83
N GLU A 36 1.92 -8.32 -6.71
CA GLU A 36 2.63 -9.28 -7.57
C GLU A 36 2.07 -10.70 -7.44
N LYS A 37 1.81 -11.15 -6.21
CA LYS A 37 1.20 -12.45 -5.95
C LYS A 37 -0.20 -12.57 -6.57
N ILE A 38 -1.05 -11.57 -6.38
CA ILE A 38 -2.41 -11.56 -6.96
C ILE A 38 -2.34 -11.59 -8.49
N LEU A 39 -1.40 -10.86 -9.10
CA LEU A 39 -1.20 -10.88 -10.54
C LEU A 39 -0.78 -12.28 -11.03
N GLN A 40 0.17 -12.93 -10.37
CA GLN A 40 0.60 -14.29 -10.71
C GLN A 40 -0.55 -15.30 -10.58
N GLU A 41 -1.30 -15.26 -9.48
CA GLU A 41 -2.45 -16.13 -9.25
C GLU A 41 -3.51 -15.93 -10.34
N ASN A 42 -3.84 -14.68 -10.67
CA ASN A 42 -4.79 -14.38 -11.75
C ASN A 42 -4.32 -14.86 -13.12
N MET A 43 -3.02 -14.78 -13.42
CA MET A 43 -2.46 -15.33 -14.67
C MET A 43 -2.58 -16.86 -14.72
N VAL A 44 -2.31 -17.54 -13.60
CA VAL A 44 -2.47 -19.00 -13.50
C VAL A 44 -3.94 -19.39 -13.66
N GLN A 45 -4.86 -18.73 -12.97
CA GLN A 45 -6.30 -18.98 -13.09
C GLN A 45 -6.79 -18.77 -14.52
N LYS A 46 -6.38 -17.68 -15.17
CA LYS A 46 -6.71 -17.41 -16.57
C LYS A 46 -6.17 -18.49 -17.50
N ARG A 47 -4.95 -19.00 -17.24
CA ARG A 47 -4.36 -20.10 -18.02
C ARG A 47 -5.16 -21.38 -17.86
N ILE A 48 -5.49 -21.76 -16.62
CA ILE A 48 -6.28 -22.96 -16.30
C ILE A 48 -7.63 -22.90 -17.02
N TRP A 49 -8.36 -21.80 -16.85
CA TRP A 49 -9.67 -21.59 -17.49
C TRP A 49 -9.59 -21.72 -19.03
N ASN A 50 -8.58 -21.12 -19.65
CA ASN A 50 -8.36 -21.23 -21.10
C ASN A 50 -8.04 -22.66 -21.56
N THR A 51 -7.31 -23.43 -20.75
CA THR A 51 -6.99 -24.83 -21.06
C THR A 51 -8.19 -25.74 -20.88
N GLU A 52 -8.96 -25.56 -19.80
CA GLU A 52 -10.18 -26.33 -19.55
C GLU A 52 -11.22 -26.12 -20.64
N ILE A 53 -11.45 -24.88 -21.07
CA ILE A 53 -12.39 -24.58 -22.17
C ILE A 53 -11.94 -25.23 -23.48
N LYS A 54 -10.65 -25.18 -23.80
CA LYS A 54 -10.13 -25.80 -25.03
C LYS A 54 -10.17 -27.32 -25.02
N ASN A 55 -10.33 -27.96 -23.86
CA ASN A 55 -10.47 -29.41 -23.74
C ASN A 55 -11.94 -29.87 -23.76
N ILE A 56 -12.90 -28.93 -23.72
CA ILE A 56 -14.35 -29.23 -23.74
C ILE A 56 -14.93 -29.11 -25.17
N TYR A 57 -14.24 -28.42 -26.08
CA TYR A 57 -14.58 -28.29 -27.51
C TYR A 57 -13.62 -29.08 -28.37
#